data_AF-A0A4Q3UM90-F1
#
_entry.id   AF-A0A4Q3UM90-F1
#
_cell.length_a   1.000
_cell.length_b   1.000
_cell.length_c   1.000
_cell.angle_alpha   90.00
_cell.angle_beta   90.00
_cell.angle_gamma   90.00
#
_symmetry.space_group_name_H-M   'P 1'
#
loop_
_entity.id
_entity.type
_entity.pdbx_description
1 polymer ?
#
loop_
_entity_poly.entity_id
_entity_poly.type
_entity_poly.pdbx_seq_one_letter_code
_entity_poly.pdbx_strand_id
1 'polypeptide(L)'
;MEANRLVFGSDDAPAEPIILRAGPLTMEFHTETGAIRYVELPDGTEAVRAVYPSLRGPDWSTRHAEVSQLRLKEAEDRFTISYSLAYEIDYSAKVTIEGGPEGIVYSYSGVAESAFSTSRTGLCVLHPANLADQPVEIRHPDGSRESGRFPDLVQPDWPFREVVGVSVKLPGYKVDVTMEGEVFEMEDQRNFGDASFKTYCRQQSRPFPYEIGVGEKVTQTVKISWQAWGSKVEGLPPMPEGVAGLMFIDETLPVPLVGLVAGEAPSLDAVRAAPVDYLRMPAEAAKDLGLPLELSLDLGGDAEAKIARALTAIEALPQPPDRLILTPISSTKHVEKLKKSLGDLLVMVGSSSLGDLNRSPL
;
A
#
# COMPACT_ATOMS: atom_id res chain seq x y z
N MET A 1 8.16 4.70 -36.48
CA MET A 1 8.32 4.89 -35.04
C MET A 1 6.95 5.19 -34.50
N GLU A 2 6.35 4.26 -33.78
CA GLU A 2 5.13 4.58 -33.03
C GLU A 2 5.52 5.54 -31.91
N ALA A 3 4.80 6.66 -31.81
CA ALA A 3 5.00 7.61 -30.73
C ALA A 3 4.57 6.97 -29.40
N ASN A 4 5.25 7.32 -28.31
CA ASN A 4 4.83 6.91 -26.97
C ASN A 4 3.37 7.33 -26.75
N ARG A 5 2.53 6.38 -26.32
CA ARG A 5 1.10 6.62 -26.04
C ARG A 5 0.87 6.57 -24.54
N LEU A 6 0.26 7.62 -24.01
CA LEU A 6 -0.27 7.62 -22.65
C LEU A 6 -1.62 6.91 -22.64
N VAL A 7 -1.82 6.06 -21.65
CA VAL A 7 -3.06 5.30 -21.41
C VAL A 7 -3.51 5.54 -19.97
N PHE A 8 -4.80 5.80 -19.77
CA PHE A 8 -5.36 6.23 -18.48
C PHE A 8 -6.26 5.17 -17.84
N GLY A 9 -6.29 3.96 -18.40
CA GLY A 9 -7.23 2.90 -18.00
C GLY A 9 -8.66 3.10 -18.53
N SER A 10 -8.94 4.25 -19.15
CA SER A 10 -10.14 4.59 -19.92
C SER A 10 -9.78 5.22 -21.26
N ASP A 11 -10.75 5.28 -22.17
CA ASP A 11 -10.62 6.03 -23.44
C ASP A 11 -10.67 7.54 -23.22
N ASP A 12 -11.32 7.99 -22.15
CA ASP A 12 -11.38 9.38 -21.76
C ASP A 12 -10.10 9.80 -21.02
N ALA A 13 -9.60 11.00 -21.33
CA ALA A 13 -8.53 11.63 -20.57
C ALA A 13 -9.07 12.09 -19.20
N PRO A 14 -8.28 11.97 -18.12
CA PRO A 14 -8.68 12.45 -16.81
C PRO A 14 -8.85 13.97 -16.81
N ALA A 15 -9.76 14.48 -15.98
CA ALA A 15 -9.87 15.92 -15.78
C ALA A 15 -8.56 16.52 -15.27
N GLU A 16 -8.23 17.73 -15.74
CA GLU A 16 -7.07 18.45 -15.22
C GLU A 16 -7.25 18.78 -13.73
N PRO A 17 -6.26 18.48 -12.88
CA PRO A 17 -6.36 18.77 -11.46
C PRO A 17 -6.24 20.28 -11.19
N ILE A 18 -6.83 20.73 -10.07
CA ILE A 18 -6.65 22.09 -9.57
C ILE A 18 -5.41 22.10 -8.67
N ILE A 19 -4.44 22.97 -8.96
CA ILE A 19 -3.28 23.18 -8.10
C ILE A 19 -3.67 24.07 -6.92
N LEU A 20 -3.34 23.66 -5.70
CA LEU A 20 -3.68 24.38 -4.47
C LEU A 20 -2.44 24.68 -3.62
N ARG A 21 -2.55 25.72 -2.79
CA ARG A 21 -1.54 26.10 -1.80
C ARG A 21 -2.09 26.12 -0.38
N ALA A 22 -1.37 25.49 0.55
CA ALA A 22 -1.61 25.54 1.99
C ALA A 22 -0.33 26.05 2.67
N GLY A 23 -0.25 27.37 2.85
CA GLY A 23 1.00 28.07 3.11
C GLY A 23 2.06 27.71 2.08
N PRO A 24 3.18 27.11 2.49
CA PRO A 24 4.24 26.77 1.55
C PRO A 24 4.10 25.37 0.94
N LEU A 25 3.06 24.61 1.30
CA LEU A 25 2.76 23.32 0.68
C LEU A 25 2.06 23.51 -0.66
N THR A 26 2.38 22.67 -1.63
CA THR A 26 1.67 22.54 -2.93
C THR A 26 1.01 21.17 -3.02
N MET A 27 -0.09 21.09 -3.76
CA MET A 27 -0.80 19.83 -4.01
C MET A 27 -1.75 19.94 -5.21
N GLU A 28 -2.21 18.79 -5.67
CA GLU A 28 -3.27 18.67 -6.67
C GLU A 28 -4.60 18.28 -6.03
N PHE A 29 -5.69 18.90 -6.46
CA PHE A 29 -7.06 18.47 -6.17
C PHE A 29 -7.72 17.91 -7.43
N HIS A 30 -8.12 16.65 -7.35
CA HIS A 30 -8.71 15.90 -8.46
C HIS A 30 -10.23 15.97 -8.38
N THR A 31 -10.86 16.81 -9.21
CA THR A 31 -12.29 17.16 -9.10
C THR A 31 -13.24 15.98 -9.32
N GLU A 32 -12.82 14.95 -10.05
CA GLU A 32 -13.64 13.77 -10.34
C GLU A 32 -13.71 12.78 -9.17
N THR A 33 -12.68 12.77 -8.32
CA THR A 33 -12.56 11.81 -7.21
C THR A 33 -12.65 12.47 -5.84
N GLY A 34 -12.43 13.79 -5.77
CA GLY A 34 -12.25 14.53 -4.54
C GLY A 34 -10.92 14.21 -3.83
N ALA A 35 -9.97 13.56 -4.51
CA ALA A 35 -8.68 13.27 -3.92
C ALA A 35 -7.81 14.55 -3.85
N ILE A 36 -7.03 14.68 -2.78
CA ILE A 36 -5.81 15.49 -2.82
C ILE A 36 -4.65 14.56 -3.12
N ARG A 37 -3.75 14.97 -4.02
CA ARG A 37 -2.56 14.20 -4.43
C ARG A 37 -1.31 15.06 -4.39
N TYR A 38 -0.16 14.40 -4.26
CA TYR A 38 1.17 15.01 -4.35
C TYR A 38 1.33 16.20 -3.41
N VAL A 39 1.08 15.99 -2.11
CA VAL A 39 1.31 17.04 -1.10
C VAL A 39 2.81 17.21 -0.94
N GLU A 40 3.33 18.33 -1.40
CA GLU A 40 4.75 18.62 -1.46
C GLU A 40 5.16 19.66 -0.42
N LEU A 41 6.35 19.46 0.13
CA LEU A 41 7.04 20.38 1.01
C LEU A 41 7.67 21.53 0.21
N PRO A 42 8.14 22.61 0.88
CA PRO A 42 8.62 23.81 0.20
C PRO A 42 9.80 23.61 -0.78
N ASP A 43 10.51 22.48 -0.68
CA ASP A 43 11.61 22.12 -1.59
C ASP A 43 11.25 21.03 -2.63
N GLY A 44 9.96 20.74 -2.80
CA GLY A 44 9.47 19.73 -3.74
C GLY A 44 9.48 18.30 -3.20
N THR A 45 9.92 18.09 -1.96
CA THR A 45 9.84 16.74 -1.34
C THR A 45 8.38 16.35 -1.13
N GLU A 46 7.94 15.25 -1.74
CA GLU A 46 6.60 14.71 -1.53
C GLU A 46 6.44 14.17 -0.11
N ALA A 47 5.51 14.74 0.65
CA ALA A 47 5.17 14.34 2.01
C ALA A 47 4.06 13.28 2.06
N VAL A 48 3.02 13.45 1.25
CA VAL A 48 1.86 12.55 1.18
C VAL A 48 1.44 12.40 -0.28
N ARG A 49 1.33 11.15 -0.75
CA ARG A 49 0.97 10.84 -2.14
C ARG A 49 -0.49 11.13 -2.43
N ALA A 50 -1.40 10.75 -1.52
CA ALA A 50 -2.82 11.08 -1.66
C ALA A 50 -3.61 10.96 -0.35
N VAL A 51 -4.71 11.72 -0.25
CA VAL A 51 -5.82 11.46 0.68
C VAL A 51 -7.11 11.42 -0.13
N TYR A 52 -7.87 10.35 0.00
CA TYR A 52 -9.05 10.15 -0.84
C TYR A 52 -10.13 9.28 -0.16
N PRO A 53 -11.40 9.46 -0.56
CA PRO A 53 -12.50 8.62 -0.10
C PRO A 53 -12.55 7.32 -0.93
N SER A 54 -12.88 6.21 -0.28
CA SER A 54 -12.98 4.89 -0.89
C SER A 54 -14.21 4.17 -0.38
N LEU A 55 -15.03 3.68 -1.30
CA LEU A 55 -16.09 2.72 -1.03
C LEU A 55 -15.83 1.45 -1.85
N ARG A 56 -15.71 0.31 -1.16
CA ARG A 56 -15.47 -1.01 -1.76
C ARG A 56 -16.66 -1.91 -1.49
N GLY A 57 -17.21 -2.49 -2.55
CA GLY A 57 -18.25 -3.51 -2.44
C GLY A 57 -17.77 -4.76 -1.71
N PRO A 58 -18.68 -5.69 -1.38
CA PRO A 58 -18.35 -6.93 -0.66
C PRO A 58 -17.40 -7.84 -1.44
N ASP A 59 -17.37 -7.69 -2.76
CA ASP A 59 -16.48 -8.35 -3.72
C ASP A 59 -15.16 -7.60 -3.94
N TRP A 60 -14.89 -6.57 -3.14
CA TRP A 60 -13.80 -5.62 -3.34
C TRP A 60 -13.91 -4.86 -4.68
N SER A 61 -15.08 -4.68 -5.29
CA SER A 61 -15.21 -3.73 -6.40
C SER A 61 -15.06 -2.27 -5.91
N THR A 62 -14.45 -1.37 -6.68
CA THR A 62 -14.55 0.08 -6.39
C THR A 62 -15.95 0.56 -6.75
N ARG A 63 -16.63 1.19 -5.80
CA ARG A 63 -17.84 1.96 -6.08
C ARG A 63 -17.43 3.41 -6.27
N HIS A 64 -17.54 3.89 -7.50
CA HIS A 64 -17.25 5.27 -7.82
C HIS A 64 -18.38 6.16 -7.30
N ALA A 65 -18.03 7.36 -6.86
CA ALA A 65 -18.98 8.39 -6.49
C ALA A 65 -18.94 9.52 -7.50
N GLU A 66 -20.09 10.12 -7.77
CA GLU A 66 -20.18 11.40 -8.43
C GLU A 66 -19.87 12.52 -7.43
N VAL A 67 -18.87 13.35 -7.76
CA VAL A 67 -18.60 14.59 -7.02
C VAL A 67 -19.60 15.66 -7.46
N SER A 68 -20.38 16.16 -6.53
CA SER A 68 -21.38 17.21 -6.78
C SER A 68 -21.27 18.34 -5.77
N GLN A 69 -21.92 19.48 -6.06
CA GLN A 69 -21.96 20.64 -5.17
C GLN A 69 -20.57 21.17 -4.76
N LEU A 70 -19.56 20.98 -5.63
CA LEU A 70 -18.20 21.43 -5.38
C LEU A 70 -18.13 22.95 -5.21
N ARG A 71 -17.57 23.38 -4.10
CA ARG A 71 -17.25 24.78 -3.81
C ARG A 71 -15.79 24.85 -3.39
N LEU A 72 -15.04 25.69 -4.07
CA LEU A 72 -13.66 26.04 -3.72
C LEU A 72 -13.61 27.53 -3.37
N LYS A 73 -13.00 27.83 -2.22
CA LYS A 73 -12.58 29.17 -1.85
C LYS A 73 -11.07 29.13 -1.66
N GLU A 74 -10.36 29.93 -2.42
CA GLU A 74 -8.91 30.00 -2.40
C GLU A 74 -8.46 31.43 -2.05
N ALA A 75 -7.39 31.52 -1.26
CA ALA A 75 -6.61 32.71 -1.05
C ALA A 75 -5.12 32.35 -1.16
N GLU A 76 -4.23 33.33 -1.01
CA GLU A 76 -2.79 33.17 -1.30
C GLU A 76 -2.12 32.00 -0.57
N ASP A 77 -2.47 31.76 0.69
CA ASP A 77 -1.81 30.79 1.58
C ASP A 77 -2.78 29.77 2.17
N ARG A 78 -4.02 29.68 1.66
CA ARG A 78 -5.08 28.86 2.25
C ARG A 78 -6.18 28.55 1.26
N PHE A 79 -6.88 27.45 1.51
CA PHE A 79 -8.09 27.12 0.79
C PHE A 79 -9.13 26.42 1.68
N THR A 80 -10.37 26.45 1.22
CA THR A 80 -11.45 25.61 1.73
C THR A 80 -12.21 25.02 0.56
N ILE A 81 -12.33 23.70 0.54
CA ILE A 81 -13.11 22.93 -0.41
C ILE A 81 -14.26 22.27 0.34
N SER A 82 -15.44 22.24 -0.28
CA SER A 82 -16.55 21.40 0.17
C SER A 82 -17.26 20.79 -1.02
N TYR A 83 -17.61 19.51 -0.94
CA TYR A 83 -18.41 18.83 -1.95
C TYR A 83 -19.19 17.65 -1.36
N SER A 84 -20.11 17.11 -2.14
CA SER A 84 -20.90 15.92 -1.84
C SER A 84 -20.46 14.78 -2.75
N LEU A 85 -20.47 13.56 -2.20
CA LEU A 85 -20.25 12.30 -2.92
C LEU A 85 -21.57 11.55 -2.96
N ALA A 86 -22.05 11.27 -4.16
CA ALA A 86 -23.22 10.43 -4.40
C ALA A 86 -22.76 9.09 -4.98
N TYR A 87 -23.13 7.99 -4.34
CA TYR A 87 -22.82 6.64 -4.82
C TYR A 87 -24.05 6.03 -5.50
N GLU A 88 -23.86 4.98 -6.30
CA GLU A 88 -24.97 4.22 -6.92
C GLU A 88 -25.80 3.38 -5.92
N ILE A 89 -25.50 3.52 -4.63
CA ILE A 89 -26.22 2.92 -3.52
C ILE A 89 -26.81 4.04 -2.65
N ASP A 90 -27.75 3.70 -1.78
CA ASP A 90 -28.38 4.65 -0.84
C ASP A 90 -27.40 5.04 0.29
N TYR A 91 -26.30 5.68 -0.09
CA TYR A 91 -25.25 6.20 0.76
C TYR A 91 -24.70 7.48 0.14
N SER A 92 -24.62 8.54 0.93
CA SER A 92 -24.07 9.82 0.52
C SER A 92 -23.06 10.31 1.54
N ALA A 93 -22.07 11.07 1.08
CA ALA A 93 -21.08 11.68 1.96
C ALA A 93 -20.84 13.15 1.64
N LYS A 94 -20.48 13.91 2.67
CA LYS A 94 -19.97 15.28 2.54
C LYS A 94 -18.50 15.29 2.89
N VAL A 95 -17.73 16.03 2.10
CA VAL A 95 -16.32 16.25 2.34
C VAL A 95 -16.05 17.73 2.48
N THR A 96 -15.22 18.07 3.46
CA THR A 96 -14.61 19.39 3.59
C THR A 96 -13.10 19.22 3.66
N ILE A 97 -12.37 20.06 2.93
CA ILE A 97 -10.91 20.09 2.99
C ILE A 97 -10.46 21.52 3.28
N GLU A 98 -9.65 21.69 4.31
CA GLU A 98 -9.11 22.98 4.72
C GLU A 98 -7.59 22.91 4.66
N GLY A 99 -6.99 23.85 3.92
CA GLY A 99 -5.54 23.99 3.83
C GLY A 99 -5.10 25.35 4.35
N GLY A 100 -4.00 25.39 5.10
CA GLY A 100 -3.35 26.62 5.55
C GLY A 100 -1.89 26.39 5.92
N PRO A 101 -1.20 27.39 6.51
CA PRO A 101 0.23 27.31 6.81
C PRO A 101 0.65 26.11 7.67
N GLU A 102 -0.21 25.67 8.58
CA GLU A 102 0.05 24.54 9.49
C GLU A 102 -0.13 23.17 8.82
N GLY A 103 -0.76 23.12 7.63
CA GLY A 103 -1.04 21.89 6.89
C GLY A 103 -2.48 21.79 6.39
N ILE A 104 -2.98 20.56 6.29
CA ILE A 104 -4.23 20.22 5.62
C ILE A 104 -5.11 19.35 6.53
N VAL A 105 -6.41 19.63 6.56
CA VAL A 105 -7.42 18.82 7.24
C VAL A 105 -8.45 18.35 6.22
N TYR A 106 -8.52 17.04 6.02
CA TYR A 106 -9.49 16.37 5.15
C TYR A 106 -10.56 15.69 6.00
N SER A 107 -11.79 16.18 5.94
CA SER A 107 -12.91 15.70 6.76
C SER A 107 -13.96 15.02 5.89
N TYR A 108 -14.34 13.80 6.26
CA TYR A 108 -15.33 12.99 5.56
C TYR A 108 -16.47 12.63 6.50
N SER A 109 -17.72 12.82 6.07
CA SER A 109 -18.90 12.40 6.84
C SER A 109 -19.96 11.85 5.90
N GLY A 110 -20.15 10.53 5.94
CA GLY A 110 -21.19 9.83 5.19
C GLY A 110 -22.27 9.23 6.06
N VAL A 111 -23.44 9.02 5.47
CA VAL A 111 -24.61 8.43 6.11
C VAL A 111 -25.27 7.43 5.16
N ALA A 112 -25.64 6.28 5.71
CA ALA A 112 -26.39 5.26 4.99
C ALA A 112 -27.90 5.56 5.06
N GLU A 113 -28.53 5.70 3.91
CA GLU A 113 -29.98 5.85 3.78
C GLU A 113 -30.68 4.46 3.71
N SER A 114 -29.97 3.46 3.18
CA SER A 114 -30.32 2.03 3.31
C SER A 114 -29.14 1.22 3.85
N ALA A 115 -29.41 0.06 4.45
CA ALA A 115 -28.35 -0.84 4.89
C ALA A 115 -27.63 -1.45 3.67
N PHE A 116 -26.31 -1.58 3.74
CA PHE A 116 -25.52 -2.20 2.67
C PHE A 116 -24.28 -2.92 3.20
N SER A 117 -23.80 -3.88 2.41
CA SER A 117 -22.57 -4.62 2.69
C SER A 117 -21.37 -3.98 1.98
N THR A 118 -20.24 -3.87 2.69
CA THR A 118 -19.02 -3.21 2.22
C THR A 118 -17.78 -3.92 2.75
N SER A 119 -16.68 -3.88 1.99
CA SER A 119 -15.36 -4.28 2.48
C SER A 119 -14.56 -3.09 2.99
N ARG A 120 -14.93 -1.87 2.58
CA ARG A 120 -14.28 -0.62 3.02
C ARG A 120 -15.16 0.56 2.69
N THR A 121 -15.44 1.41 3.67
CA THR A 121 -16.09 2.71 3.46
C THR A 121 -15.38 3.75 4.33
N GLY A 122 -14.82 4.80 3.71
CA GLY A 122 -14.16 5.90 4.42
C GLY A 122 -12.92 6.41 3.69
N LEU A 123 -11.94 6.93 4.43
CA LEU A 123 -10.72 7.54 3.90
C LEU A 123 -9.57 6.55 3.77
N CYS A 124 -8.71 6.82 2.80
CA CYS A 124 -7.41 6.20 2.63
C CYS A 124 -6.34 7.30 2.51
N VAL A 125 -5.15 7.00 3.01
CA VAL A 125 -3.96 7.84 2.86
C VAL A 125 -2.90 7.02 2.13
N LEU A 126 -2.32 7.59 1.08
CA LEU A 126 -1.17 7.04 0.39
C LEU A 126 0.08 7.79 0.81
N HIS A 127 1.09 7.05 1.24
CA HIS A 127 2.41 7.55 1.56
C HIS A 127 3.36 7.20 0.39
N PRO A 128 4.26 8.11 -0.01
CA PRO A 128 5.17 7.89 -1.13
C PRO A 128 6.04 6.62 -0.98
N ALA A 129 6.29 5.89 -2.07
CA ALA A 129 7.17 4.71 -2.03
C ALA A 129 8.65 5.05 -1.77
N ASN A 130 9.10 6.29 -2.00
CA ASN A 130 10.45 6.73 -1.63
C ASN A 130 10.66 6.85 -0.11
N LEU A 131 9.62 6.60 0.70
CA LEU A 131 9.76 6.34 2.12
C LEU A 131 10.34 4.95 2.42
N ALA A 132 10.55 4.09 1.42
CA ALA A 132 11.24 2.81 1.61
C ALA A 132 12.56 3.02 2.39
N ASP A 133 12.77 2.16 3.38
CA ASP A 133 13.87 2.31 4.33
C ASP A 133 13.94 3.71 4.97
N GLN A 134 12.84 4.39 5.25
CA GLN A 134 12.82 5.59 6.12
C GLN A 134 12.32 5.28 7.54
N PRO A 135 12.91 5.89 8.59
CA PRO A 135 12.40 5.78 9.96
C PRO A 135 11.00 6.37 10.10
N VAL A 136 10.14 5.67 10.85
CA VAL A 136 8.76 6.08 11.10
C VAL A 136 8.39 5.89 12.57
N GLU A 137 7.60 6.81 13.12
CA GLU A 137 6.93 6.63 14.41
C GLU A 137 5.43 6.43 14.15
N ILE A 138 4.89 5.31 14.61
CA ILE A 138 3.46 5.01 14.56
C ILE A 138 2.83 5.35 15.91
N ARG A 139 1.65 5.96 15.86
CA ARG A 139 0.79 6.18 17.02
C ARG A 139 -0.37 5.21 16.98
N HIS A 140 -0.61 4.55 18.12
CA HIS A 140 -1.65 3.56 18.30
C HIS A 140 -2.87 4.12 19.06
N PRO A 141 -4.05 3.50 18.94
CA PRO A 141 -5.27 3.97 19.59
C PRO A 141 -5.22 3.93 21.12
N ASP A 142 -4.35 3.10 21.72
CA ASP A 142 -4.12 3.05 23.17
C ASP A 142 -3.20 4.18 23.68
N GLY A 143 -2.72 5.05 22.78
CA GLY A 143 -1.80 6.14 23.07
C GLY A 143 -0.32 5.74 23.06
N SER A 144 -0.01 4.46 22.86
CA SER A 144 1.37 3.99 22.71
C SER A 144 1.98 4.43 21.37
N ARG A 145 3.31 4.34 21.31
CA ARG A 145 4.10 4.71 20.13
C ARG A 145 5.06 3.59 19.77
N GLU A 146 5.12 3.25 18.49
CA GLU A 146 6.04 2.29 17.92
C GLU A 146 7.05 3.03 17.04
N SER A 147 8.34 2.84 17.29
CA SER A 147 9.40 3.26 16.38
C SER A 147 9.71 2.11 15.42
N GLY A 148 9.68 2.39 14.13
CA GLY A 148 9.91 1.40 13.09
C GLY A 148 10.55 2.01 11.85
N ARG A 149 10.47 1.25 10.76
CA ARG A 149 11.00 1.60 9.45
C ARG A 149 9.98 1.20 8.40
N PHE A 150 9.76 2.05 7.40
CA PHE A 150 9.06 1.61 6.20
C PHE A 150 9.84 0.45 5.56
N PRO A 151 9.16 -0.60 5.08
CA PRO A 151 9.82 -1.73 4.45
C PRO A 151 10.66 -1.27 3.26
N ASP A 152 11.94 -1.64 3.25
CA ASP A 152 12.82 -1.41 2.09
C ASP A 152 12.29 -2.21 0.88
N LEU A 153 12.26 -3.53 1.05
CA LEU A 153 11.67 -4.48 0.11
C LEU A 153 10.16 -4.65 0.35
N VAL A 154 9.45 -5.21 -0.64
CA VAL A 154 7.98 -5.31 -0.57
C VAL A 154 7.57 -6.24 0.57
N GLN A 155 6.70 -5.75 1.45
CA GLN A 155 6.16 -6.53 2.56
C GLN A 155 4.72 -6.96 2.25
N PRO A 156 4.46 -8.28 2.06
CA PRO A 156 3.13 -8.77 1.69
C PRO A 156 2.11 -8.73 2.86
N ASP A 157 2.62 -8.66 4.09
CA ASP A 157 1.82 -8.46 5.31
C ASP A 157 1.71 -6.98 5.66
N TRP A 158 0.86 -6.65 6.63
CA TRP A 158 0.66 -5.29 7.12
C TRP A 158 1.94 -4.72 7.78
N PRO A 159 2.59 -3.67 7.22
CA PRO A 159 3.77 -3.06 7.83
C PRO A 159 3.51 -2.54 9.24
N PHE A 160 2.36 -1.92 9.46
CA PHE A 160 1.95 -1.39 10.75
C PHE A 160 0.47 -1.62 10.99
N ARG A 161 0.14 -2.06 12.20
CA ARG A 161 -1.23 -2.32 12.64
C ARG A 161 -1.70 -1.26 13.62
N GLU A 162 -3.02 -1.17 13.74
CA GLU A 162 -3.68 -0.30 14.71
C GLU A 162 -3.17 1.14 14.67
N VAL A 163 -3.30 1.78 13.51
CA VAL A 163 -2.70 3.07 13.20
C VAL A 163 -3.73 4.18 13.41
N VAL A 164 -3.37 5.19 14.22
CA VAL A 164 -4.08 6.47 14.31
C VAL A 164 -3.16 7.66 13.99
N GLY A 165 -1.87 7.41 13.81
CA GLY A 165 -0.93 8.41 13.34
C GLY A 165 0.35 7.81 12.77
N VAL A 166 0.91 8.52 11.79
CA VAL A 166 2.19 8.20 11.14
C VAL A 166 3.04 9.47 11.18
N SER A 167 4.26 9.39 11.72
CA SER A 167 5.23 10.48 11.68
C SER A 167 6.47 10.05 10.93
N VAL A 168 6.90 10.87 9.98
CA VAL A 168 8.14 10.66 9.23
C VAL A 168 9.05 11.85 9.39
N LYS A 169 10.35 11.57 9.50
CA LYS A 169 11.41 12.58 9.43
C LYS A 169 11.98 12.52 8.03
N LEU A 170 11.74 13.59 7.28
CA LEU A 170 12.29 13.81 5.96
C LEU A 170 13.48 14.77 6.09
N PRO A 171 14.36 14.82 5.09
CA PRO A 171 15.47 15.79 5.10
C PRO A 171 14.97 17.23 5.27
N GLY A 172 15.25 17.82 6.44
CA GLY A 172 14.83 19.18 6.78
C GLY A 172 13.39 19.33 7.31
N TYR A 173 12.60 18.26 7.36
CA TYR A 173 11.18 18.33 7.76
C TYR A 173 10.74 17.17 8.64
N LYS A 174 9.74 17.42 9.46
CA LYS A 174 8.94 16.38 10.09
C LYS A 174 7.52 16.51 9.59
N VAL A 175 6.97 15.41 9.10
CA VAL A 175 5.58 15.31 8.64
C VAL A 175 4.83 14.40 9.59
N ASP A 176 3.66 14.84 10.02
CA ASP A 176 2.78 14.16 10.94
C ASP A 176 1.41 13.99 10.26
N VAL A 177 1.02 12.75 10.00
CA VAL A 177 -0.32 12.38 9.53
C VAL A 177 -1.11 11.80 10.71
N THR A 178 -2.26 12.38 11.02
CA THR A 178 -3.16 11.91 12.10
C THR A 178 -4.50 11.52 11.50
N MET A 179 -5.02 10.36 11.90
CA MET A 179 -6.29 9.82 11.44
C MET A 179 -7.24 9.67 12.61
N GLU A 180 -8.46 10.19 12.45
CA GLU A 180 -9.51 10.19 13.47
C GLU A 180 -10.78 9.54 12.90
N GLY A 181 -11.58 8.95 13.79
CA GLY A 181 -12.90 8.38 13.45
C GLY A 181 -12.90 6.88 13.09
N GLU A 182 -11.74 6.23 12.99
CA GLU A 182 -11.58 4.77 12.91
C GLU A 182 -10.13 4.40 13.25
N VAL A 183 -9.88 3.12 13.52
CA VAL A 183 -8.52 2.57 13.59
C VAL A 183 -8.11 2.08 12.21
N PHE A 184 -6.97 2.55 11.72
CA PHE A 184 -6.45 2.24 10.40
C PHE A 184 -5.42 1.10 10.46
N GLU A 185 -5.03 0.60 9.30
CA GLU A 185 -3.94 -0.36 9.13
C GLU A 185 -3.13 0.04 7.89
N MET A 186 -1.83 -0.26 7.89
CA MET A 186 -0.97 0.01 6.75
C MET A 186 -0.77 -1.26 5.91
N GLU A 187 -0.75 -1.09 4.59
CA GLU A 187 -0.37 -2.07 3.58
C GLU A 187 0.72 -1.50 2.68
N ASP A 188 1.62 -2.37 2.24
CA ASP A 188 2.56 -2.05 1.18
C ASP A 188 1.92 -2.31 -0.18
N GLN A 189 1.44 -1.24 -0.84
CA GLN A 189 0.75 -1.41 -2.12
C GLN A 189 1.69 -1.72 -3.28
N ARG A 190 3.01 -1.71 -3.06
CA ARG A 190 3.97 -2.22 -4.04
C ARG A 190 3.73 -3.71 -4.31
N ASN A 191 3.12 -4.42 -3.36
CA ASN A 191 2.65 -5.80 -3.54
C ASN A 191 1.51 -5.93 -4.57
N PHE A 192 0.84 -4.83 -4.92
CA PHE A 192 -0.22 -4.76 -5.92
C PHE A 192 0.17 -3.91 -7.15
N GLY A 193 1.44 -3.52 -7.27
CA GLY A 193 1.96 -2.73 -8.38
C GLY A 193 1.84 -1.21 -8.23
N ASP A 194 1.31 -0.72 -7.11
CA ASP A 194 1.23 0.73 -6.83
C ASP A 194 2.53 1.22 -6.17
N ALA A 195 3.00 2.40 -6.57
CA ALA A 195 4.19 3.04 -5.99
C ALA A 195 3.89 3.81 -4.68
N SER A 196 3.28 3.13 -3.70
CA SER A 196 2.94 3.73 -2.39
C SER A 196 2.78 2.72 -1.27
N PHE A 197 2.87 3.20 -0.03
CA PHE A 197 2.28 2.54 1.14
C PHE A 197 0.89 3.13 1.39
N LYS A 198 -0.07 2.32 1.82
CA LYS A 198 -1.44 2.78 2.07
C LYS A 198 -1.84 2.55 3.50
N THR A 199 -2.32 3.60 4.15
CA THR A 199 -3.05 3.50 5.40
C THR A 199 -4.55 3.61 5.11
N TYR A 200 -5.32 2.59 5.47
CA TYR A 200 -6.75 2.52 5.14
C TYR A 200 -7.61 2.20 6.36
N CYS A 201 -8.88 2.63 6.30
CA CYS A 201 -9.94 2.16 7.18
C CYS A 201 -10.73 1.02 6.52
N ARG A 202 -11.52 0.24 7.25
CA ARG A 202 -11.18 -0.24 8.60
C ARG A 202 -10.08 -1.29 8.46
N GLN A 203 -9.39 -1.60 9.56
CA GLN A 203 -8.45 -2.73 9.67
C GLN A 203 -8.94 -3.98 8.93
N GLN A 204 -8.10 -4.55 8.08
CA GLN A 204 -8.42 -5.73 7.28
C GLN A 204 -8.33 -7.03 8.10
N SER A 205 -7.73 -6.95 9.29
CA SER A 205 -7.78 -8.00 10.32
C SER A 205 -9.19 -8.29 10.85
N ARG A 206 -10.16 -7.38 10.63
CA ARG A 206 -11.55 -7.56 11.06
C ARG A 206 -12.37 -8.28 9.98
N PRO A 207 -13.44 -9.00 10.36
CA PRO A 207 -14.28 -9.70 9.39
C PRO A 207 -14.79 -8.76 8.29
N PHE A 208 -14.68 -9.22 7.05
CA PHE A 208 -15.21 -8.57 5.86
C PHE A 208 -15.92 -9.60 4.96
N PRO A 209 -16.92 -9.19 4.18
CA PRO A 209 -17.53 -7.86 4.21
C PRO A 209 -18.32 -7.63 5.51
N TYR A 210 -18.61 -6.38 5.84
CA TYR A 210 -19.42 -5.97 6.99
C TYR A 210 -20.64 -5.17 6.54
N GLU A 211 -21.63 -5.03 7.42
CA GLU A 211 -22.84 -4.24 7.15
C GLU A 211 -22.71 -2.84 7.77
N ILE A 212 -23.12 -1.82 7.02
CA ILE A 212 -23.41 -0.48 7.53
C ILE A 212 -24.94 -0.35 7.57
N GLY A 213 -25.50 -0.09 8.75
CA GLY A 213 -26.94 -0.04 8.97
C GLY A 213 -27.60 1.27 8.53
N VAL A 214 -28.94 1.27 8.42
CA VAL A 214 -29.72 2.48 8.12
C VAL A 214 -29.46 3.58 9.15
N GLY A 215 -29.12 4.77 8.68
CA GLY A 215 -28.80 5.93 9.51
C GLY A 215 -27.41 5.90 10.16
N GLU A 216 -26.64 4.82 9.97
CA GLU A 216 -25.27 4.73 10.46
C GLU A 216 -24.38 5.75 9.75
N LYS A 217 -23.49 6.37 10.53
CA LYS A 217 -22.59 7.42 10.06
C LYS A 217 -21.16 6.93 10.04
N VAL A 218 -20.47 7.19 8.95
CA VAL A 218 -19.02 7.02 8.84
C VAL A 218 -18.41 8.42 8.82
N THR A 219 -17.79 8.82 9.93
CA THR A 219 -17.14 10.14 10.04
C THR A 219 -15.68 9.96 10.36
N GLN A 220 -14.81 10.53 9.53
CA GLN A 220 -13.37 10.39 9.63
C GLN A 220 -12.67 11.69 9.28
N THR A 221 -11.50 11.91 9.84
CA THR A 221 -10.66 13.06 9.52
C THR A 221 -9.21 12.62 9.35
N VAL A 222 -8.55 13.12 8.32
CA VAL A 222 -7.09 13.02 8.13
C VAL A 222 -6.50 14.41 8.25
N LYS A 223 -5.56 14.59 9.18
CA LYS A 223 -4.80 15.82 9.38
C LYS A 223 -3.37 15.58 8.98
N ILE A 224 -2.85 16.40 8.07
CA ILE A 224 -1.45 16.43 7.68
C ILE A 224 -0.88 17.72 8.23
N SER A 225 0.11 17.61 9.10
CA SER A 225 0.88 18.75 9.60
C SER A 225 2.36 18.57 9.30
N TRP A 226 3.08 19.67 9.20
CA TRP A 226 4.50 19.67 8.88
C TRP A 226 5.22 20.72 9.72
N GLN A 227 6.52 20.53 9.92
CA GLN A 227 7.40 21.52 10.52
C GLN A 227 8.82 21.34 10.02
N ALA A 228 9.61 22.41 10.01
CA ALA A 228 11.05 22.31 9.79
C ALA A 228 11.70 21.45 10.89
N TRP A 229 12.63 20.57 10.51
CA TRP A 229 13.24 19.62 11.43
C TRP A 229 14.69 19.30 11.03
N GLY A 230 15.61 19.53 11.97
CA GLY A 230 17.04 19.24 11.77
C GLY A 230 17.74 20.13 10.73
N SER A 231 19.06 19.92 10.57
CA SER A 231 19.81 20.42 9.43
C SER A 231 19.51 19.55 8.19
N LYS A 232 19.46 20.14 6.99
CA LYS A 232 19.29 19.40 5.72
C LYS A 232 20.31 18.25 5.66
N VAL A 233 19.84 17.02 5.87
CA VAL A 233 20.57 15.80 5.49
C VAL A 233 20.40 15.65 3.98
N GLU A 234 21.25 14.87 3.29
CA GLU A 234 21.04 14.60 1.86
C GLU A 234 19.59 14.16 1.61
N GLY A 235 18.95 14.82 0.64
CA GLY A 235 17.53 14.69 0.33
C GLY A 235 17.15 13.26 -0.04
N LEU A 236 15.86 12.91 0.11
CA LEU A 236 15.33 11.79 -0.65
C LEU A 236 15.58 12.10 -2.14
N PRO A 237 15.93 11.10 -2.97
CA PRO A 237 16.05 11.34 -4.39
C PRO A 237 14.75 11.98 -4.88
N PRO A 238 14.82 13.16 -5.53
CA PRO A 238 13.62 13.76 -6.09
C PRO A 238 13.02 12.78 -7.09
N MET A 239 11.69 12.64 -7.06
CA MET A 239 11.02 12.03 -8.20
C MET A 239 11.34 12.91 -9.42
N PRO A 240 11.77 12.34 -10.56
CA PRO A 240 12.11 13.14 -11.72
C PRO A 240 10.94 14.04 -12.13
N GLU A 241 11.14 15.36 -12.11
CA GLU A 241 10.17 16.31 -12.64
C GLU A 241 10.21 16.29 -14.17
N GLY A 242 9.04 16.15 -14.80
CA GLY A 242 8.83 16.42 -16.22
C GLY A 242 8.51 15.18 -17.06
N VAL A 243 7.38 15.29 -17.78
CA VAL A 243 6.85 14.44 -18.87
C VAL A 243 6.90 12.94 -18.59
N ALA A 244 5.74 12.30 -18.49
CA ALA A 244 5.64 10.83 -18.54
C ALA A 244 6.54 10.29 -19.66
N GLY A 245 7.66 9.71 -19.26
CA GLY A 245 8.83 9.50 -20.10
C GLY A 245 9.70 8.42 -19.50
N LEU A 246 10.27 7.59 -20.36
CA LEU A 246 11.21 6.57 -19.96
C LEU A 246 12.58 7.24 -19.78
N MET A 247 13.04 7.32 -18.54
CA MET A 247 14.41 7.70 -18.24
C MET A 247 15.28 6.45 -18.32
N PHE A 248 16.15 6.39 -19.32
CA PHE A 248 17.22 5.40 -19.35
C PHE A 248 18.34 5.91 -18.46
N ILE A 249 18.60 5.18 -17.38
CA ILE A 249 19.78 5.38 -16.54
C ILE A 249 20.87 4.43 -17.02
N ASP A 250 22.11 4.92 -17.08
CA ASP A 250 23.30 4.10 -17.36
C ASP A 250 23.78 3.34 -16.10
N GLU A 251 22.90 3.20 -15.11
CA GLU A 251 23.14 2.49 -13.87
C GLU A 251 22.46 1.11 -13.91
N THR A 252 23.21 0.07 -13.54
CA THR A 252 22.64 -1.25 -13.29
C THR A 252 21.94 -1.23 -11.95
N LEU A 253 20.60 -1.15 -11.97
CA LEU A 253 19.82 -1.37 -10.76
C LEU A 253 19.64 -2.88 -10.52
N PRO A 254 19.65 -3.32 -9.25
CA PRO A 254 19.25 -4.68 -8.92
C PRO A 254 17.79 -4.84 -9.34
N VAL A 255 17.55 -5.70 -10.33
CA VAL A 255 16.19 -6.14 -10.66
C VAL A 255 15.73 -7.19 -9.65
N PRO A 256 14.42 -7.27 -9.35
CA PRO A 256 13.89 -8.41 -8.64
C PRO A 256 14.35 -9.70 -9.34
N LEU A 257 14.58 -10.75 -8.57
CA LEU A 257 14.77 -12.08 -9.15
C LEU A 257 13.53 -12.38 -10.04
N VAL A 258 13.75 -12.75 -11.30
CA VAL A 258 12.69 -13.12 -12.25
C VAL A 258 12.55 -14.64 -12.23
N GLY A 259 11.38 -15.15 -11.83
CA GLY A 259 11.17 -16.59 -11.64
C GLY A 259 10.26 -17.24 -12.69
N LEU A 260 10.44 -18.55 -12.88
CA LEU A 260 9.48 -19.40 -13.58
C LEU A 260 8.66 -20.22 -12.57
N VAL A 261 7.34 -20.26 -12.74
CA VAL A 261 6.45 -21.15 -11.98
C VAL A 261 5.96 -22.26 -12.89
N ALA A 262 6.20 -23.51 -12.51
CA ALA A 262 5.80 -24.67 -13.30
C ALA A 262 4.98 -25.65 -12.43
N GLY A 263 3.82 -26.06 -12.93
CA GLY A 263 2.95 -27.03 -12.24
C GLY A 263 3.51 -28.47 -12.24
N GLU A 264 4.41 -28.76 -13.17
CA GLU A 264 5.24 -29.97 -13.25
C GLU A 264 6.70 -29.55 -13.44
N ALA A 265 7.67 -30.40 -13.10
CA ALA A 265 9.08 -30.07 -13.29
C ALA A 265 9.37 -29.79 -14.78
N PRO A 266 9.75 -28.56 -15.17
CA PRO A 266 10.10 -28.24 -16.55
C PRO A 266 11.37 -28.98 -16.94
N SER A 267 11.58 -29.23 -18.24
CA SER A 267 12.83 -29.83 -18.69
C SER A 267 14.02 -28.91 -18.38
N LEU A 268 15.17 -29.50 -18.04
CA LEU A 268 16.41 -28.76 -17.75
C LEU A 268 16.81 -27.83 -18.89
N ASP A 269 16.53 -28.21 -20.13
CA ASP A 269 16.82 -27.39 -21.31
C ASP A 269 15.89 -26.17 -21.41
N ALA A 270 14.62 -26.28 -20.99
CA ALA A 270 13.70 -25.16 -20.94
C ALA A 270 14.07 -24.15 -19.85
N VAL A 271 14.52 -24.63 -18.68
CA VAL A 271 15.02 -23.76 -17.60
C VAL A 271 16.32 -23.05 -18.01
N ARG A 272 17.27 -23.77 -18.62
CA ARG A 272 18.54 -23.19 -19.09
C ARG A 272 18.36 -22.19 -20.23
N ALA A 273 17.31 -22.35 -21.03
CA ALA A 273 16.97 -21.42 -22.11
C ALA A 273 16.22 -20.17 -21.60
N ALA A 274 15.63 -20.22 -20.41
CA ALA A 274 14.94 -19.09 -19.81
C ALA A 274 15.92 -18.28 -18.93
N PRO A 275 16.08 -16.96 -19.15
CA PRO A 275 16.89 -16.11 -18.28
C PRO A 275 16.13 -15.84 -16.97
N VAL A 276 16.08 -16.84 -16.09
CA VAL A 276 15.37 -16.77 -14.80
C VAL A 276 16.35 -16.93 -13.64
N ASP A 277 16.12 -16.15 -12.59
CA ASP A 277 16.95 -16.10 -11.39
C ASP A 277 16.54 -17.15 -10.34
N TYR A 278 15.31 -17.66 -10.42
CA TYR A 278 14.80 -18.71 -9.53
C TYR A 278 13.70 -19.56 -10.19
N LEU A 279 13.45 -20.75 -9.63
CA LEU A 279 12.46 -21.71 -10.13
C LEU A 279 11.57 -22.20 -9.00
N ARG A 280 10.26 -22.03 -9.14
CA ARG A 280 9.26 -22.53 -8.17
C ARG A 280 8.64 -23.82 -8.71
N MET A 281 8.93 -24.93 -8.04
CA MET A 281 8.57 -26.30 -8.43
C MET A 281 8.38 -27.21 -7.20
N PRO A 282 7.77 -28.40 -7.34
CA PRO A 282 7.87 -29.45 -6.34
C PRO A 282 9.33 -29.75 -6.00
N ALA A 283 9.60 -29.96 -4.71
CA ALA A 283 10.92 -29.98 -4.10
C ALA A 283 11.94 -30.96 -4.72
N GLU A 284 11.45 -32.01 -5.38
CA GLU A 284 12.24 -33.13 -5.87
C GLU A 284 13.14 -32.77 -7.06
N ALA A 285 12.92 -31.64 -7.73
CA ALA A 285 13.63 -31.27 -8.97
C ALA A 285 14.66 -30.13 -8.85
N ALA A 286 14.78 -29.45 -7.69
CA ALA A 286 15.63 -28.25 -7.55
C ALA A 286 17.14 -28.56 -7.41
N LYS A 287 17.50 -29.71 -6.83
CA LYS A 287 18.89 -30.08 -6.50
C LYS A 287 19.82 -30.12 -7.72
N ASP A 288 19.32 -30.65 -8.83
CA ASP A 288 20.13 -30.91 -10.03
C ASP A 288 20.45 -29.62 -10.83
N LEU A 289 19.79 -28.51 -10.50
CA LEU A 289 19.92 -27.22 -11.17
C LEU A 289 20.86 -26.24 -10.46
N GLY A 290 21.21 -26.48 -9.19
CA GLY A 290 22.08 -25.58 -8.42
C GLY A 290 21.50 -24.18 -8.19
N LEU A 291 20.18 -24.03 -8.29
CA LEU A 291 19.46 -22.76 -8.08
C LEU A 291 18.98 -22.64 -6.62
N PRO A 292 18.81 -21.41 -6.09
CA PRO A 292 18.11 -21.17 -4.84
C PRO A 292 16.71 -21.81 -4.85
N LEU A 293 16.32 -22.46 -3.75
CA LEU A 293 15.06 -23.17 -3.62
C LEU A 293 14.05 -22.35 -2.81
N GLU A 294 13.00 -21.86 -3.48
CA GLU A 294 11.84 -21.24 -2.84
C GLU A 294 10.69 -22.25 -2.76
N LEU A 295 10.23 -22.53 -1.54
CA LEU A 295 9.10 -23.43 -1.29
C LEU A 295 7.85 -22.63 -1.02
N SER A 296 6.72 -23.12 -1.51
CA SER A 296 5.42 -22.61 -1.12
C SER A 296 4.59 -23.69 -0.46
N LEU A 297 4.03 -23.34 0.70
CA LEU A 297 3.16 -24.19 1.49
C LEU A 297 1.75 -23.64 1.45
N ASP A 298 0.86 -24.33 0.74
CA ASP A 298 -0.57 -24.06 0.80
C ASP A 298 -1.15 -24.56 2.13
N LEU A 299 -1.45 -23.63 3.03
CA LEU A 299 -2.09 -23.81 4.34
C LEU A 299 -3.62 -23.79 4.30
N GLY A 300 -4.28 -23.76 3.14
CA GLY A 300 -5.74 -23.92 3.07
C GLY A 300 -6.22 -25.19 3.79
N GLY A 301 -7.37 -25.14 4.48
CA GLY A 301 -7.85 -26.28 5.28
C GLY A 301 -7.09 -26.47 6.61
N ASP A 302 -6.67 -27.70 6.91
CA ASP A 302 -5.98 -28.08 8.18
C ASP A 302 -4.50 -27.63 8.19
N ALA A 303 -4.30 -26.34 8.46
CA ALA A 303 -2.98 -25.71 8.47
C ALA A 303 -1.99 -26.36 9.46
N GLU A 304 -2.44 -26.83 10.62
CA GLU A 304 -1.56 -27.39 11.66
C GLU A 304 -0.94 -28.72 11.20
N ALA A 305 -1.77 -29.61 10.62
CA ALA A 305 -1.28 -30.86 10.04
C ALA A 305 -0.35 -30.62 8.85
N LYS A 306 -0.66 -29.61 8.01
CA LYS A 306 0.17 -29.24 6.87
C LYS A 306 1.52 -28.65 7.29
N ILE A 307 1.58 -27.80 8.32
CA ILE A 307 2.83 -27.29 8.89
C ILE A 307 3.69 -28.43 9.43
N ALA A 308 3.10 -29.37 10.18
CA ALA A 308 3.85 -30.51 10.71
C ALA A 308 4.47 -31.36 9.60
N ARG A 309 3.70 -31.65 8.54
CA ARG A 309 4.20 -32.36 7.35
C ARG A 309 5.29 -31.57 6.62
N ALA A 310 5.13 -30.26 6.51
CA ALA A 310 6.10 -29.40 5.84
C ALA A 310 7.44 -29.39 6.58
N LEU A 311 7.44 -29.30 7.91
CA LEU A 311 8.67 -29.37 8.72
C LEU A 311 9.42 -30.70 8.48
N THR A 312 8.72 -31.83 8.51
CA THR A 312 9.33 -33.13 8.20
C THR A 312 9.84 -33.22 6.76
N ALA A 313 9.11 -32.66 5.80
CA ALA A 313 9.52 -32.65 4.40
C ALA A 313 10.75 -31.77 4.17
N ILE A 314 10.83 -30.60 4.82
CA ILE A 314 11.95 -29.66 4.72
C ILE A 314 13.25 -30.28 5.25
N GLU A 315 13.18 -31.02 6.36
CA GLU A 315 14.33 -31.77 6.89
C GLU A 315 14.85 -32.85 5.93
N ALA A 316 13.97 -33.41 5.09
CA ALA A 316 14.30 -34.44 4.12
C ALA A 316 14.79 -33.89 2.77
N LEU A 317 14.83 -32.57 2.60
CA LEU A 317 15.25 -31.97 1.33
C LEU A 317 16.74 -32.18 1.08
N PRO A 318 17.14 -32.36 -0.18
CA PRO A 318 18.54 -32.50 -0.54
C PRO A 318 19.36 -31.20 -0.38
N GLN A 319 18.68 -30.05 -0.30
CA GLN A 319 19.24 -28.75 0.07
C GLN A 319 18.21 -27.99 0.90
N PRO A 320 18.61 -27.17 1.90
CA PRO A 320 17.66 -26.33 2.62
C PRO A 320 17.02 -25.33 1.65
N PRO A 321 15.73 -24.98 1.83
CA PRO A 321 15.14 -23.88 1.08
C PRO A 321 15.82 -22.57 1.49
N ASP A 322 15.89 -21.63 0.55
CA ASP A 322 16.31 -20.26 0.83
C ASP A 322 15.12 -19.43 1.35
N ARG A 323 13.90 -19.81 0.95
CA ARG A 323 12.65 -19.11 1.27
C ARG A 323 11.47 -20.06 1.39
N LEU A 324 10.55 -19.77 2.31
CA LEU A 324 9.27 -20.46 2.48
C LEU A 324 8.11 -19.47 2.40
N ILE A 325 7.13 -19.72 1.54
CA ILE A 325 5.95 -18.87 1.31
C ILE A 325 4.67 -19.59 1.72
N LEU A 326 3.90 -19.01 2.64
CA LEU A 326 2.63 -19.56 3.11
C LEU A 326 1.48 -19.00 2.28
N THR A 327 0.70 -19.87 1.64
CA THR A 327 -0.47 -19.48 0.83
C THR A 327 -1.74 -20.21 1.32
N PRO A 328 -2.96 -19.71 1.05
CA PRO A 328 -3.24 -18.29 0.85
C PRO A 328 -2.82 -17.49 2.10
N ILE A 329 -3.05 -16.18 2.12
CA ILE A 329 -2.65 -15.30 3.23
C ILE A 329 -2.96 -15.97 4.58
N SER A 330 -1.89 -16.33 5.29
CA SER A 330 -1.93 -17.15 6.48
C SER A 330 -1.84 -16.30 7.74
N SER A 331 -2.30 -16.81 8.88
CA SER A 331 -2.21 -16.07 10.14
C SER A 331 -0.76 -15.91 10.62
N THR A 332 -0.47 -14.79 11.29
CA THR A 332 0.82 -14.52 11.95
C THR A 332 1.27 -15.65 12.87
N LYS A 333 0.32 -16.33 13.52
CA LYS A 333 0.57 -17.54 14.34
C LYS A 333 1.33 -18.62 13.57
N HIS A 334 1.00 -18.86 12.30
CA HIS A 334 1.64 -19.89 11.48
C HIS A 334 3.05 -19.47 11.04
N VAL A 335 3.23 -18.20 10.69
CA VAL A 335 4.54 -17.60 10.36
C VAL A 335 5.49 -17.72 11.55
N GLU A 336 5.07 -17.24 12.74
CA GLU A 336 5.87 -17.29 13.95
C GLU A 336 6.25 -18.71 14.37
N LYS A 337 5.30 -19.65 14.23
CA LYS A 337 5.53 -21.07 14.52
C LYS A 337 6.62 -21.65 13.62
N LEU A 338 6.59 -21.34 12.32
CA LEU A 338 7.59 -21.81 11.37
C LEU A 338 8.94 -21.11 11.55
N LYS A 339 8.97 -19.79 11.77
CA LYS A 339 10.20 -19.05 12.11
C LYS A 339 10.88 -19.65 13.34
N LYS A 340 10.11 -19.99 14.38
CA LYS A 340 10.65 -20.64 15.60
C LYS A 340 11.25 -22.02 15.33
N SER A 341 10.69 -22.78 14.40
CA SER A 341 11.13 -24.15 14.09
C SER A 341 12.25 -24.21 13.06
N LEU A 342 12.32 -23.25 12.13
CA LEU A 342 13.24 -23.27 10.98
C LEU A 342 14.42 -22.28 11.12
N GLY A 343 14.52 -21.59 12.27
CA GLY A 343 15.64 -20.69 12.57
C GLY A 343 15.66 -19.47 11.65
N ASP A 344 16.81 -19.23 11.02
CA ASP A 344 17.04 -18.07 10.15
C ASP A 344 16.39 -18.20 8.76
N LEU A 345 15.64 -19.28 8.51
CA LEU A 345 14.91 -19.44 7.25
C LEU A 345 13.86 -18.34 7.09
N LEU A 346 13.89 -17.68 5.93
CA LEU A 346 12.88 -16.71 5.57
C LEU A 346 11.51 -17.38 5.38
N VAL A 347 10.55 -17.02 6.25
CA VAL A 347 9.14 -17.42 6.13
C VAL A 347 8.28 -16.19 5.84
N MET A 348 7.61 -16.19 4.69
CA MET A 348 6.77 -15.10 4.21
C MET A 348 5.34 -15.57 4.01
N VAL A 349 4.40 -14.63 4.02
CA VAL A 349 3.01 -14.88 3.65
C VAL A 349 2.80 -14.47 2.19
N GLY A 350 2.01 -15.24 1.45
CA GLY A 350 1.69 -14.95 0.07
C GLY A 350 0.23 -15.13 -0.28
N SER A 351 -0.18 -14.42 -1.32
CA SER A 351 -1.49 -14.65 -1.92
C SER A 351 -1.47 -15.95 -2.73
N SER A 352 -2.64 -16.50 -3.03
CA SER A 352 -2.76 -17.58 -4.01
C SER A 352 -2.48 -17.09 -5.45
N SER A 353 -2.36 -15.78 -5.66
CA SER A 353 -2.01 -15.16 -6.94
C SER A 353 -0.50 -14.93 -7.07
N LEU A 354 0.00 -15.12 -8.29
CA LEU A 354 1.40 -15.12 -8.70
C LEU A 354 2.11 -13.74 -8.68
N GLY A 355 1.54 -12.72 -8.02
CA GLY A 355 2.06 -11.34 -8.01
C GLY A 355 3.19 -11.07 -7.01
N ASP A 356 3.73 -12.13 -6.41
CA ASP A 356 4.52 -12.11 -5.19
C ASP A 356 6.03 -11.76 -5.39
N LEU A 357 6.35 -11.04 -6.47
CA LEU A 357 7.68 -11.03 -7.13
C LEU A 357 8.74 -10.10 -6.52
N ASN A 358 8.57 -9.57 -5.31
CA ASN A 358 9.53 -8.56 -4.81
C ASN A 358 9.71 -8.49 -3.29
N ARG A 359 9.73 -9.65 -2.62
CA ARG A 359 9.56 -9.72 -1.16
C ARG A 359 10.82 -9.53 -0.32
N SER A 360 10.64 -8.84 0.81
CA SER A 360 11.63 -8.68 1.88
C SER A 360 11.95 -10.00 2.59
N PRO A 361 13.23 -10.27 2.93
CA PRO A 361 13.66 -11.42 3.71
C PRO A 361 13.55 -11.27 5.23
N LEU A 362 12.76 -10.33 5.74
CA LEU A 362 12.68 -10.00 7.17
C LEU A 362 11.32 -10.30 7.79
#